data_AF-A0A381RX64-F1
#
_entry.id   AF-A0A381RX64-F1
#
_cell.length_a   1.000
_cell.length_b   1.000
_cell.length_c   1.000
_cell.angle_alpha   90.00
_cell.angle_beta   90.00
_cell.angle_gamma   90.00
#
_symmetry.space_group_name_H-M   'P 1'
#
loop_
_entity.id
_entity.type
_entity.pdbx_description
1 polymer ?
#
loop_
_entity_poly.entity_id
_entity_poly.type
_entity_poly.pdbx_seq_one_letter_code
_entity_poly.pdbx_strand_id
1 'polypeptide(L)' 'MKIPAPIVISNMFLHELQRVRLDLVRLTIPGGTLICSGLLGEQEYDLRNSLTELGFEFCSSFERENCQVI' A
#
# COMPACT_ATOMS: atom_id res chain seq x y z
N MET A 1 7.89 -7.99 19.46
CA MET A 1 7.38 -8.40 18.13
C MET A 1 6.06 -7.68 17.91
N LYS A 2 5.87 -6.98 16.78
CA LYS A 2 4.54 -6.45 16.42
C LYS A 2 3.70 -7.60 15.89
N ILE A 3 2.48 -7.74 16.39
CA ILE A 3 1.51 -8.72 15.90
C ILE A 3 0.97 -8.17 14.57
N PRO A 4 1.05 -8.92 13.45
CA PRO A 4 0.48 -8.47 12.18
C PRO A 4 -1.04 -8.26 12.31
N ALA A 5 -1.55 -7.28 11.57
CA ALA A 5 -2.94 -6.86 11.61
C ALA A 5 -3.72 -7.38 10.39
N PRO A 6 -5.04 -7.60 10.53
CA PRO A 6 -5.93 -7.90 9.40
C PRO A 6 -6.08 -6.73 8.43
N ILE A 7 -5.91 -5.51 8.92
CA ILE A 7 -5.99 -4.29 8.13
C ILE A 7 -4.81 -3.40 8.49
N VAL A 8 -4.02 -3.00 7.51
CA VAL A 8 -2.94 -2.03 7.63
C VAL A 8 -3.26 -0.83 6.76
N ILE A 9 -3.15 0.38 7.32
CA ILE A 9 -3.43 1.63 6.61
C ILE A 9 -2.17 2.50 6.69
N SER A 10 -1.71 3.00 5.55
CA SER A 10 -0.57 3.91 5.45
C SER A 10 -0.94 5.11 4.58
N ASN A 11 -0.68 6.33 5.09
CA ASN A 11 -0.82 7.57 4.34
C ASN A 11 0.54 8.26 4.28
N MET A 12 1.25 8.09 3.17
CA MET A 12 2.61 8.58 2.97
C MET A 12 2.86 8.85 1.48
N PHE A 13 3.89 9.63 1.15
CA PHE A 13 4.27 9.82 -0.25
C PHE A 13 4.83 8.52 -0.86
N LEU A 14 4.77 8.39 -2.19
CA LEU A 14 5.25 7.19 -2.90
C LEU A 14 6.64 6.71 -2.46
N HIS A 15 7.61 7.63 -2.36
CA HIS A 15 8.99 7.29 -1.97
C HIS A 15 9.10 6.73 -0.54
N GLU A 16 8.24 7.17 0.37
CA GLU A 16 8.17 6.65 1.74
C GLU A 16 7.52 5.27 1.74
N LEU A 17 6.39 5.10 1.04
CA LEU A 17 5.72 3.80 0.87
C LEU A 17 6.67 2.76 0.27
N GLN A 18 7.44 3.13 -0.76
CA GLN A 18 8.45 2.28 -1.35
C GLN A 18 9.55 1.89 -0.35
N ARG A 19 9.96 2.81 0.54
CA ARG A 19 10.98 2.55 1.56
C ARG A 19 10.47 1.60 2.66
N VAL A 20 9.21 1.69 3.04
CA VAL A 20 8.62 0.89 4.14
C VAL A 20 7.82 -0.33 3.66
N ARG A 21 7.72 -0.59 2.34
CA ARG A 21 6.86 -1.64 1.78
C ARG A 21 7.04 -3.03 2.39
N LEU A 22 8.29 -3.42 2.70
CA LEU A 22 8.57 -4.71 3.33
C LEU A 22 8.04 -4.78 4.76
N ASP A 23 8.08 -3.67 5.50
CA ASP A 23 7.48 -3.59 6.83
C ASP A 23 5.96 -3.59 6.75
N LEU A 24 5.36 -2.90 5.77
CA LEU A 24 3.91 -2.94 5.52
C LEU A 24 3.45 -4.38 5.25
N VAL A 25 4.16 -5.12 4.40
CA VAL A 25 3.88 -6.54 4.13
C VAL A 25 3.96 -7.38 5.40
N ARG A 26 5.02 -7.20 6.21
CA ARG A 26 5.20 -7.97 7.46
C ARG A 26 4.18 -7.62 8.54
N LEU A 27 3.61 -6.42 8.47
CA LEU A 27 2.56 -5.96 9.38
C LEU A 27 1.17 -6.44 8.95
N THR A 28 1.00 -7.00 7.75
CA THR A 28 -0.29 -7.52 7.27
C THR A 28 -0.30 -9.05 7.37
N ILE A 29 -1.37 -9.62 7.93
CA ILE A 29 -1.53 -11.09 7.93
C ILE A 29 -1.76 -11.61 6.50
N PRO A 30 -1.48 -12.90 6.22
CA PRO A 30 -1.96 -13.55 5.00
C PRO A 30 -3.49 -13.40 4.86
N GLY A 31 -3.95 -12.94 3.70
CA GLY A 31 -5.37 -12.62 3.45
C GLY A 31 -5.87 -11.31 4.08
N GLY A 32 -5.00 -10.55 4.75
CA GLY A 32 -5.30 -9.22 5.24
C GLY A 32 -5.27 -8.15 4.13
N THR A 33 -5.74 -6.96 4.46
CA THR A 33 -5.83 -5.83 3.53
C THR A 33 -4.80 -4.76 3.88
N LEU A 34 -4.05 -4.30 2.88
CA LEU A 34 -3.22 -3.11 2.96
C LEU A 34 -3.92 -2.00 2.18
N ILE A 35 -4.08 -0.83 2.80
CA ILE A 35 -4.62 0.38 2.19
C ILE A 35 -3.52 1.44 2.21
N CYS A 36 -3.13 1.92 1.05
CA CYS A 36 -2.11 2.94 0.85
C CYS A 36 -2.74 4.21 0.28
N SER A 37 -2.45 5.37 0.89
CA SER A 37 -2.85 6.71 0.41
C SER A 37 -1.65 7.66 0.43
N GLY A 38 -1.82 8.87 -0.12
CA GLY A 38 -0.78 9.89 -0.24
C GLY A 38 -0.05 9.86 -1.60
N LEU A 39 -0.61 9.12 -2.56
CA LEU A 39 -0.12 9.01 -3.92
C LEU A 39 -0.68 10.17 -4.77
N LEU A 40 0.16 10.77 -5.61
CA LEU A 40 -0.21 11.91 -6.46
C LEU A 40 -0.16 11.56 -7.94
N GLY A 41 -1.11 12.05 -8.74
CA GLY A 41 -1.13 11.79 -10.18
C GLY A 41 -1.32 10.31 -10.48
N GLU A 42 -0.43 9.70 -11.29
CA GLU A 42 -0.50 8.29 -11.71
C GLU A 42 0.48 7.39 -10.92
N GLN A 43 0.86 7.81 -9.70
CA GLN A 43 1.83 7.10 -8.87
C GLN A 43 1.33 5.75 -8.35
N GLU A 44 0.03 5.45 -8.43
CA GLU A 44 -0.47 4.17 -7.94
C GLU A 44 0.06 2.98 -8.70
N TYR A 45 0.34 3.13 -10.00
CA TYR A 45 0.84 2.04 -10.82
C TYR A 45 2.18 1.51 -10.32
N ASP A 46 3.09 2.42 -9.94
CA ASP A 46 4.41 2.07 -9.41
C ASP A 46 4.32 1.35 -8.06
N LEU A 47 3.46 1.84 -7.15
CA LEU A 47 3.28 1.19 -5.86
C LEU A 47 2.59 -0.17 -6.01
N ARG A 48 1.56 -0.24 -6.86
CA ARG A 48 0.82 -1.47 -7.15
C ARG A 48 1.76 -2.56 -7.63
N ASN A 49 2.56 -2.29 -8.66
CA ASN A 49 3.50 -3.27 -9.20
C ASN A 49 4.48 -3.75 -8.13
N SER A 50 5.03 -2.83 -7.35
CA SER A 50 5.96 -3.17 -6.28
C SER A 50 5.31 -4.04 -5.18
N LEU A 51 4.05 -3.81 -4.83
CA LEU A 51 3.33 -4.63 -3.85
C LEU A 51 2.92 -5.99 -4.44
N THR A 52 2.59 -6.06 -5.74
CA THR A 52 2.31 -7.32 -6.44
C THR A 52 3.53 -8.23 -6.50
N GLU A 53 4.72 -7.68 -6.72
CA GLU A 53 5.99 -8.44 -6.62
C GLU A 53 6.23 -9.02 -5.21
N LEU A 54 5.60 -8.44 -4.18
CA LEU A 54 5.67 -8.88 -2.79
C LEU A 54 4.49 -9.79 -2.37
N GLY A 55 3.63 -10.17 -3.32
CA GLY A 55 2.54 -11.12 -3.10
C GLY A 55 1.18 -10.50 -2.75
N PHE A 56 1.03 -9.18 -2.86
CA PHE A 56 -0.29 -8.54 -2.74
C PHE A 56 -1.05 -8.60 -4.06
N GLU A 57 -2.35 -8.89 -3.96
CA GLU A 57 -3.28 -8.73 -5.08
C GLU A 57 -3.89 -7.32 -5.05
N PHE A 58 -3.98 -6.68 -6.21
CA PHE A 58 -4.66 -5.40 -6.33
C PHE A 58 -6.18 -5.58 -6.26
N CYS A 59 -6.83 -4.89 -5.32
CA CYS A 59 -8.27 -4.94 -5.15
C CYS A 59 -9.01 -3.80 -5.85
N SER A 60 -8.62 -2.55 -5.57
CA SER A 60 -9.33 -1.37 -6.04
C SER A 60 -8.47 -0.12 -5.88
N SER A 61 -8.75 0.93 -6.67
CA SER A 61 -8.20 2.26 -6.46
C SER A 61 -9.31 3.30 -6.39
N PHE A 62 -9.04 4.40 -5.68
CA PHE A 62 -9.92 5.55 -5.59
C PHE A 62 -9.10 6.84 -5.66
N GLU A 63 -9.55 7.79 -6.47
CA GLU A 63 -8.91 9.10 -6.61
C GLU A 63 -9.84 10.22 -6.14
N ARG A 64 -9.27 11.17 -5.39
CA ARG A 64 -9.93 12.43 -5.05
C ARG A 64 -8.91 13.56 -5.01
N GLU A 65 -9.20 14.66 -5.69
CA GLU A 65 -8.39 15.89 -5.65
C GLU A 65 -6.90 15.62 -5.95
N ASN A 66 -6.63 14.78 -6.97
CA ASN A 66 -5.28 14.33 -7.38
C ASN A 66 -4.52 13.52 -6.31
N CYS A 67 -5.22 13.00 -5.30
CA CYS A 67 -4.71 12.07 -4.30
C CYS A 67 -5.37 10.70 -4.49
N GLN A 68 -4.55 9.66 -4.57
CA GLN A 68 -5.01 8.29 -4.80
C GLN A 68 -4.91 7.43 -3.54
N VAL A 69 -5.81 6.45 -3.46
CA VAL A 69 -5.84 5.37 -2.47
C VAL A 69 -5.85 4.05 -3.24
N ILE A 70 -5.02 3.09 -2.84
CA ILE A 70 -4.98 1.72 -3.38
C ILE A 70 -4.91 0.66 -2.29
#